data_AF-A0A7S0GWY9-F1
#
_entry.id   AF-A0A7S0GWY9-F1
#
_cell.length_a   1.000
_cell.length_b   1.000
_cell.length_c   1.000
_cell.angle_alpha   90.00
_cell.angle_beta   90.00
_cell.angle_gamma   90.00
#
_symmetry.space_group_name_H-M   'P 1'
#
loop_
_entity.id
_entity.type
_entity.pdbx_description
1 polymer ?
#
loop_
_entity_poly.entity_id
_entity_poly.type
_entity_poly.pdbx_seq_one_letter_code
_entity_poly.pdbx_strand_id
1 'polypeptide(L)'
;SHAVSAASRVGVSTRARTRFRAPPRVSVHAMRPRASSAEDSNATAKPRVVIAGAGIIGSSIAYHLAVNHGYSCTLVDKVGPGAAASGKAAGFLALDWCDGGPLADLARASFPMHERLARELSIESYRKITCEAVAVDETLVRDAAMSRDNLPKKLPNVQWADVGAVASQSMGDNTTVAQVHPKRLVEAFLRRANEIAGSEVIVGDATEIVYDDDSNSIEATSNDAKRCVGLRVDNEVIPADVVVVATGPWTNRLLTPESVGGEVLGQKYHAVRIRPKRVLSQAVFFQGFGDPEFYPRPDGDVYVCAYPDAPALVTEEPGSVEVRPEAVQRLEDVARKLSSEMRDPLEAPVALHETTKEKGQSCHLPVTEDGAPIMGKVPNTKNVYVATGHSCWGILNAPASGAAMAELIADGKVTVVPGFERFAPRRAT
;
A
#
# COMPACT_ATOMS: atom_id res chain seq x y z
N SER A 1 24.93 -36.74 49.29
CA SER A 1 23.51 -36.46 48.94
C SER A 1 23.43 -35.03 48.42
N HIS A 2 23.49 -34.86 47.09
CA HIS A 2 22.39 -34.34 46.24
C HIS A 2 22.20 -32.80 46.36
N ALA A 3 22.63 -31.99 45.38
CA ALA A 3 21.93 -31.58 44.13
C ALA A 3 20.74 -30.62 44.46
N VAL A 4 20.41 -29.49 43.82
CA VAL A 4 20.53 -28.84 42.50
C VAL A 4 20.27 -27.33 42.78
N SER A 5 20.90 -26.33 42.15
CA SER A 5 20.29 -25.60 41.01
C SER A 5 21.13 -24.38 40.65
N ALA A 6 21.65 -24.38 39.43
CA ALA A 6 22.21 -23.23 38.75
C ALA A 6 21.07 -22.48 38.03
N ALA A 7 20.85 -21.22 38.38
CA ALA A 7 20.02 -20.31 37.61
C ALA A 7 20.92 -19.42 36.75
N SER A 8 20.98 -19.75 35.46
CA SER A 8 21.61 -18.98 34.40
C SER A 8 20.95 -17.61 34.25
N ARG A 9 21.74 -16.54 34.38
CA ARG A 9 21.38 -15.19 33.93
C ARG A 9 21.34 -15.18 32.40
N VAL A 10 20.14 -15.24 31.82
CA VAL A 10 19.95 -14.96 30.40
C VAL A 10 19.84 -13.45 30.24
N GLY A 11 20.87 -12.85 29.66
CA GLY A 11 20.88 -11.45 29.27
C GLY A 11 19.80 -11.19 28.23
N VAL A 12 18.96 -10.18 28.50
CA VAL A 12 18.00 -9.65 27.53
C VAL A 12 18.81 -9.00 26.41
N SER A 13 18.93 -9.71 25.28
CA SER A 13 19.53 -9.20 24.05
C SER A 13 18.74 -7.97 23.59
N THR A 14 19.37 -6.81 23.66
CA THR A 14 18.92 -5.57 23.05
C THR A 14 18.69 -5.80 21.55
N ARG A 15 17.42 -5.80 21.12
CA ARG A 15 17.07 -5.82 19.69
C ARG A 15 17.73 -4.61 19.02
N ALA A 16 18.69 -4.88 18.15
CA ALA A 16 19.29 -3.86 17.28
C ALA A 16 18.16 -3.26 16.41
N ARG A 17 17.80 -2.00 16.69
CA ARG A 17 17.00 -1.19 15.78
C ARG A 17 17.90 -0.85 14.60
N THR A 18 17.84 -1.64 13.54
CA THR A 18 18.40 -1.26 12.23
C THR A 18 17.64 -0.03 11.74
N ARG A 19 18.19 1.16 12.00
CA ARG A 19 17.74 2.39 11.35
C ARG A 19 18.23 2.34 9.91
N PHE A 20 17.31 2.08 8.99
CA PHE A 20 17.57 2.21 7.56
C PHE A 20 17.82 3.70 7.25
N ARG A 21 18.96 3.98 6.61
CA ARG A 21 19.29 5.32 6.11
C ARG A 21 18.59 5.45 4.75
N ALA A 22 17.82 6.51 4.54
CA ALA A 22 17.23 6.78 3.23
C ALA A 22 18.34 6.68 2.15
N PRO A 23 18.06 6.09 0.98
CA PRO A 23 19.04 6.03 -0.10
C PRO A 23 19.53 7.47 -0.40
N PRO A 24 20.83 7.65 -0.70
CA PRO A 24 21.33 8.98 -1.02
C PRO A 24 20.54 9.53 -2.21
N ARG A 25 20.19 10.83 -2.15
CA ARG A 25 19.65 11.55 -3.31
C ARG A 25 20.69 11.44 -4.43
N VAL A 26 20.44 10.60 -5.43
CA VAL A 26 21.22 10.61 -6.66
C VAL A 26 20.75 11.84 -7.43
N SER A 27 21.63 12.82 -7.63
CA SER A 27 21.26 13.94 -8.51
C SER A 27 21.02 13.40 -9.91
N VAL A 28 19.99 13.89 -10.59
CA VAL A 28 19.67 13.47 -11.95
C VAL A 28 20.88 13.66 -12.89
N HIS A 29 21.69 14.69 -12.62
CA HIS A 29 22.98 14.97 -13.28
C HIS A 29 24.08 13.89 -13.13
N ALA A 30 24.00 12.98 -12.15
CA ALA A 30 24.99 11.90 -11.98
C ALA A 30 24.74 10.70 -12.91
N MET A 31 23.62 10.68 -13.63
CA MET A 31 23.28 9.64 -14.61
C MET A 31 23.95 9.92 -15.96
N ARG A 32 25.28 9.82 -16.02
CA ARG A 32 25.93 9.52 -17.31
C ARG A 32 25.93 8.01 -17.49
N PRO A 33 25.50 7.50 -18.67
CA PRO A 33 25.68 6.08 -18.96
C PRO A 33 27.17 5.76 -18.83
N ARG A 34 27.52 4.73 -18.06
CA ARG A 34 28.83 4.10 -18.19
C ARG A 34 28.91 3.65 -19.65
N ALA A 35 29.77 4.30 -20.44
CA ALA A 35 30.17 3.77 -21.72
C ALA A 35 30.84 2.42 -21.45
N SER A 36 30.11 1.32 -21.63
CA SER A 36 30.72 0.00 -21.64
C SER A 36 31.62 -0.06 -22.87
N SER A 37 32.89 -0.36 -22.64
CA SER A 37 33.84 -0.74 -23.69
C SER A 37 33.17 -1.75 -24.61
N ALA A 38 33.17 -1.41 -25.91
CA ALA A 38 32.62 -2.24 -26.96
C ALA A 38 33.30 -3.61 -26.95
N GLU A 39 32.52 -4.65 -26.66
CA GLU A 39 32.62 -6.02 -27.15
C GLU A 39 31.70 -6.90 -26.28
N ASP A 40 30.42 -6.99 -26.65
CA ASP A 40 29.84 -8.29 -26.97
C ASP A 40 28.46 -8.15 -27.64
N SER A 41 28.21 -9.11 -28.52
CA SER A 41 27.28 -9.04 -29.64
C SER A 41 25.83 -9.49 -29.34
N ASN A 42 24.87 -8.82 -29.98
CA ASN A 42 23.55 -9.33 -30.41
C ASN A 42 22.54 -9.89 -29.37
N ALA A 43 22.55 -9.41 -28.12
CA ALA A 43 21.34 -9.40 -27.30
C ALA A 43 20.62 -8.06 -27.53
N THR A 44 19.38 -8.07 -28.02
CA THR A 44 18.55 -6.86 -28.05
C THR A 44 18.49 -6.28 -26.64
N ALA A 45 19.03 -5.07 -26.43
CA ALA A 45 19.00 -4.42 -25.14
C ALA A 45 17.56 -4.39 -24.62
N LYS A 46 17.34 -4.86 -23.38
CA LYS A 46 16.02 -4.86 -22.75
C LYS A 46 15.48 -3.43 -22.69
N PRO A 47 14.16 -3.23 -22.81
CA PRO A 47 13.58 -1.90 -22.81
C PRO A 47 13.84 -1.19 -21.48
N ARG A 48 14.09 0.12 -21.53
CA ARG A 48 14.14 0.99 -20.35
C ARG A 48 12.72 1.23 -19.85
N VAL A 49 12.41 0.69 -18.67
CA VAL A 49 11.09 0.87 -18.04
C VAL A 49 11.19 1.95 -16.97
N VAL A 50 10.38 3.01 -17.11
CA VAL A 50 10.23 4.04 -16.09
C VAL A 50 8.84 3.92 -15.45
N ILE A 51 8.79 3.89 -14.12
CA ILE A 51 7.54 3.75 -13.36
C ILE A 51 7.34 5.01 -12.53
N ALA A 52 6.29 5.78 -12.82
CA ALA A 52 5.88 6.91 -11.99
C ALA A 52 5.10 6.38 -10.77
N GLY A 53 5.72 6.47 -9.59
CA GLY A 53 5.20 6.04 -8.29
C GLY A 53 5.98 4.84 -7.72
N ALA A 54 6.60 5.03 -6.55
CA ALA A 54 7.29 3.98 -5.79
C ALA A 54 6.45 3.49 -4.59
N GLY A 55 5.12 3.52 -4.75
CA GLY A 55 4.17 2.88 -3.85
C GLY A 55 4.14 1.36 -4.00
N ILE A 56 3.17 0.72 -3.35
CA ILE A 56 3.04 -0.74 -3.34
C ILE A 56 2.82 -1.33 -4.75
N ILE A 57 2.05 -0.66 -5.60
CA ILE A 57 1.78 -1.12 -6.97
C ILE A 57 3.04 -0.99 -7.83
N GLY A 58 3.64 0.20 -7.90
CA GLY A 58 4.86 0.41 -8.70
C GLY A 58 6.04 -0.46 -8.26
N SER A 59 6.26 -0.61 -6.95
CA SER A 59 7.31 -1.50 -6.42
C SER A 59 7.04 -2.98 -6.74
N SER A 60 5.79 -3.43 -6.67
CA SER A 60 5.41 -4.79 -7.05
C SER A 60 5.63 -5.05 -8.55
N ILE A 61 5.27 -4.10 -9.41
CA ILE A 61 5.53 -4.17 -10.86
C ILE A 61 7.03 -4.29 -11.13
N ALA A 62 7.85 -3.42 -10.52
CA ALA A 62 9.31 -3.48 -10.67
C ALA A 62 9.89 -4.81 -10.18
N TYR A 63 9.40 -5.32 -9.04
CA TYR A 63 9.80 -6.63 -8.51
C TYR A 63 9.51 -7.76 -9.49
N HIS A 64 8.29 -7.83 -10.02
CA HIS A 64 7.91 -8.90 -10.94
C HIS A 64 8.60 -8.78 -12.31
N LEU A 65 8.78 -7.56 -12.84
CA LEU A 65 9.59 -7.31 -14.03
C LEU A 65 11.04 -7.78 -13.85
N ALA A 66 11.64 -7.50 -12.69
CA ALA A 66 13.00 -7.92 -12.37
C ALA A 66 13.12 -9.44 -12.20
N VAL A 67 12.28 -10.06 -11.37
CA VAL A 67 12.38 -11.49 -11.05
C VAL A 67 12.01 -12.38 -12.23
N ASN A 68 10.95 -12.04 -12.97
CA ASN A 68 10.41 -12.92 -14.00
C ASN A 68 11.02 -12.67 -15.38
N HIS A 69 11.44 -11.43 -15.65
CA HIS A 69 11.92 -11.04 -16.99
C HIS A 69 13.33 -10.43 -16.96
N GLY A 70 13.91 -10.17 -15.78
CA GLY A 70 15.20 -9.49 -15.62
C GLY A 70 15.21 -8.07 -16.18
N TYR A 71 14.06 -7.38 -16.14
CA TYR A 71 13.92 -6.00 -16.59
C TYR A 71 14.33 -5.07 -15.43
N SER A 72 15.22 -4.12 -15.73
CA SER A 72 15.57 -3.06 -14.81
C SER A 72 14.54 -1.94 -14.92
N CYS A 73 14.17 -1.33 -13.79
CA CYS A 73 13.22 -0.23 -13.76
C CYS A 73 13.79 0.98 -13.01
N THR A 74 13.54 2.17 -13.54
CA THR A 74 13.71 3.42 -12.79
C THR A 74 12.34 3.83 -12.25
N LEU A 75 12.15 3.77 -10.94
CA LEU A 75 10.95 4.27 -10.30
C LEU A 75 11.15 5.72 -9.89
N VAL A 76 10.14 6.56 -10.08
CA VAL A 76 10.17 7.98 -9.71
C VAL A 76 9.09 8.24 -8.67
N ASP A 77 9.45 8.79 -7.52
CA ASP A 77 8.47 9.12 -6.48
C ASP A 77 8.78 10.48 -5.86
N LYS A 78 7.78 11.36 -5.76
CA LYS A 78 7.96 12.73 -5.30
C LYS A 78 8.54 12.84 -3.90
N VAL A 79 8.19 11.91 -3.01
CA VAL A 79 8.59 11.95 -1.59
C VAL A 79 9.52 10.78 -1.26
N GLY A 80 9.27 9.64 -1.89
CA GLY A 80 10.07 8.43 -1.77
C GLY A 80 9.22 7.18 -1.53
N PRO A 81 9.88 6.01 -1.46
CA PRO A 81 9.20 4.71 -1.38
C PRO A 81 8.13 4.62 -0.29
N GLY A 82 6.90 4.32 -0.72
CA GLY A 82 5.77 4.13 0.18
C GLY A 82 5.42 5.34 1.04
N ALA A 83 5.74 6.57 0.63
CA ALA A 83 5.50 7.76 1.44
C ALA A 83 4.01 8.14 1.61
N ALA A 84 3.14 7.67 0.71
CA ALA A 84 1.69 7.92 0.75
C ALA A 84 0.92 6.74 1.36
N ALA A 85 -0.26 6.40 0.81
CA ALA A 85 -1.14 5.36 1.32
C ALA A 85 -0.43 4.02 1.58
N SER A 86 0.51 3.62 0.70
CA SER A 86 1.21 2.34 0.82
C SER A 86 2.03 2.18 2.10
N GLY A 87 2.67 3.23 2.63
CA GLY A 87 3.40 3.12 3.90
C GLY A 87 2.52 3.38 5.13
N LYS A 88 1.40 4.07 4.92
CA LYS A 88 0.47 4.49 5.97
C LYS A 88 -0.63 3.45 6.25
N ALA A 89 -0.90 2.53 5.32
CA ALA A 89 -1.93 1.50 5.44
C ALA A 89 -1.79 0.57 6.66
N ALA A 90 -2.90 -0.10 7.00
CA ALA A 90 -2.97 -1.10 8.06
C ALA A 90 -2.29 -2.44 7.70
N GLY A 91 -2.30 -2.80 6.41
CA GLY A 91 -1.69 -4.02 5.89
C GLY A 91 -2.49 -5.30 6.11
N PHE A 92 -3.81 -5.18 6.27
CA PHE A 92 -4.74 -6.29 6.37
C PHE A 92 -4.92 -6.98 5.01
N LEU A 93 -5.07 -8.31 5.05
CA LEU A 93 -5.17 -9.17 3.89
C LEU A 93 -6.33 -10.14 4.11
N ALA A 94 -7.24 -10.23 3.15
CA ALA A 94 -8.36 -11.18 3.18
C ALA A 94 -8.43 -11.95 1.87
N LEU A 95 -8.67 -13.26 1.96
CA LEU A 95 -8.72 -14.16 0.80
C LEU A 95 -10.01 -14.01 0.00
N ASP A 96 -11.14 -13.87 0.69
CA ASP A 96 -12.49 -14.13 0.18
C ASP A 96 -13.43 -12.91 0.32
N TRP A 97 -12.98 -11.80 0.91
CA TRP A 97 -13.82 -10.61 1.10
C TRP A 97 -14.16 -9.87 -0.19
N CYS A 98 -13.42 -10.14 -1.26
CA CYS A 98 -13.69 -9.60 -2.59
C CYS A 98 -14.58 -10.53 -3.43
N ASP A 99 -14.99 -11.68 -2.90
CA ASP A 99 -15.80 -12.66 -3.62
C ASP A 99 -17.16 -12.07 -4.05
N GLY A 100 -17.63 -12.48 -5.23
CA GLY A 100 -18.84 -11.95 -5.83
C GLY A 100 -18.68 -10.56 -6.46
N GLY A 101 -17.55 -9.88 -6.23
CA GLY A 101 -17.23 -8.59 -6.82
C GLY A 101 -16.19 -8.64 -7.96
N PRO A 102 -15.89 -7.50 -8.59
CA PRO A 102 -14.94 -7.41 -9.69
C PRO A 102 -13.50 -7.77 -9.28
N LEU A 103 -13.19 -7.70 -7.98
CA LEU A 103 -11.88 -7.98 -7.40
C LEU A 103 -11.65 -9.45 -7.01
N ALA A 104 -12.66 -10.32 -7.11
CA ALA A 104 -12.59 -11.70 -6.60
C ALA A 104 -11.37 -12.48 -7.13
N ASP A 105 -11.21 -12.54 -8.45
CA ASP A 105 -10.12 -13.28 -9.10
C ASP A 105 -8.74 -12.70 -8.74
N LEU A 106 -8.65 -11.37 -8.63
CA LEU A 106 -7.42 -10.66 -8.28
C LEU A 106 -7.02 -10.95 -6.82
N ALA A 107 -7.96 -10.86 -5.88
CA ALA A 107 -7.72 -11.13 -4.47
C ALA A 107 -7.34 -12.61 -4.23
N ARG A 108 -8.05 -13.54 -4.88
CA ARG A 108 -7.79 -14.98 -4.80
C ARG A 108 -6.43 -15.36 -5.39
N ALA A 109 -6.00 -14.69 -6.45
CA ALA A 109 -4.64 -14.86 -6.97
C ALA A 109 -3.59 -14.26 -6.02
N SER A 110 -3.85 -13.08 -5.45
CA SER A 110 -2.87 -12.30 -4.71
C SER A 110 -2.63 -12.78 -3.27
N PHE A 111 -3.69 -13.11 -2.53
CA PHE A 111 -3.61 -13.53 -1.12
C PHE A 111 -2.57 -14.64 -0.86
N PRO A 112 -2.58 -15.80 -1.58
CA PRO A 112 -1.59 -16.86 -1.34
C PRO A 112 -0.17 -16.44 -1.71
N MET A 113 0.01 -15.45 -2.59
CA MET A 113 1.35 -14.95 -2.94
C MET A 113 2.02 -14.27 -1.74
N HIS A 114 1.27 -13.60 -0.85
CA HIS A 114 1.86 -12.91 0.30
C HIS A 114 2.66 -13.84 1.21
N GLU A 115 2.14 -15.04 1.47
CA GLU A 115 2.84 -16.01 2.32
C GLU A 115 4.12 -16.53 1.65
N ARG A 116 4.05 -16.82 0.33
CA ARG A 116 5.20 -17.24 -0.45
C ARG A 116 6.27 -16.15 -0.49
N LEU A 117 5.88 -14.92 -0.83
CA LEU A 117 6.76 -13.75 -0.90
C LEU A 117 7.33 -13.40 0.47
N ALA A 118 6.59 -13.59 1.56
CA ALA A 118 7.11 -13.37 2.90
C ALA A 118 8.28 -14.29 3.22
N ARG A 119 8.23 -15.55 2.77
CA ARG A 119 9.36 -16.50 2.88
C ARG A 119 10.51 -16.11 1.96
N GLU A 120 10.22 -15.84 0.68
CA GLU A 120 11.23 -15.54 -0.34
C GLU A 120 11.99 -14.24 -0.06
N LEU A 121 11.31 -13.24 0.53
CA LEU A 121 11.85 -11.90 0.77
C LEU A 121 12.17 -11.63 2.25
N SER A 122 12.09 -12.65 3.11
CA SER A 122 12.33 -12.57 4.55
C SER A 122 11.51 -11.47 5.25
N ILE A 123 10.21 -11.41 4.95
CA ILE A 123 9.29 -10.41 5.51
C ILE A 123 8.71 -10.94 6.84
N GLU A 124 9.45 -10.72 7.92
CA GLU A 124 9.08 -11.17 9.28
C GLU A 124 7.78 -10.57 9.82
N SER A 125 7.27 -9.49 9.19
CA SER A 125 6.02 -8.85 9.61
C SER A 125 4.78 -9.58 9.09
N TYR A 126 4.92 -10.53 8.17
CA TYR A 126 3.80 -11.34 7.70
C TYR A 126 3.32 -12.29 8.81
N ARG A 127 2.00 -12.33 9.05
CA ARG A 127 1.38 -13.27 9.98
C ARG A 127 -0.06 -13.57 9.58
N LYS A 128 -0.53 -14.78 9.91
CA LYS A 128 -1.95 -15.11 9.92
C LYS A 128 -2.60 -14.53 11.19
N ILE A 129 -3.80 -14.01 11.08
CA ILE A 129 -4.57 -13.42 12.18
C ILE A 129 -6.05 -13.77 12.04
N THR A 130 -6.84 -13.52 13.08
CA THR A 130 -8.30 -13.58 13.03
C THR A 130 -8.90 -12.18 12.90
N CYS A 131 -10.14 -12.09 12.43
CA CYS A 131 -10.91 -10.85 12.34
C CYS A 131 -12.35 -11.05 12.82
N GLU A 132 -12.82 -10.13 13.67
CA GLU A 132 -14.21 -10.12 14.16
C GLU A 132 -14.89 -8.79 13.85
N ALA A 133 -16.13 -8.85 13.40
CA ALA A 133 -17.06 -7.73 13.47
C ALA A 133 -17.65 -7.68 14.89
N VAL A 134 -17.69 -6.52 15.52
CA VAL A 134 -18.23 -6.35 16.88
C VAL A 134 -19.26 -5.23 16.92
N ALA A 135 -20.51 -5.59 17.24
CA ALA A 135 -21.58 -4.62 17.44
C ALA A 135 -21.49 -4.01 18.85
N VAL A 136 -21.67 -2.69 18.93
CA VAL A 136 -21.54 -1.91 20.16
C VAL A 136 -22.84 -1.20 20.49
N ASP A 137 -23.25 -1.30 21.76
CA ASP A 137 -24.26 -0.40 22.33
C ASP A 137 -23.57 0.85 22.92
N GLU A 138 -23.75 1.99 22.25
CA GLU A 138 -23.13 3.24 22.67
C GLU A 138 -23.61 3.73 24.05
N THR A 139 -24.80 3.32 24.50
CA THR A 139 -25.33 3.64 25.83
C THR A 139 -24.54 2.91 26.90
N LEU A 140 -24.30 1.61 26.70
CA LEU A 140 -23.48 0.81 27.61
C LEU A 140 -22.05 1.34 27.71
N VAL A 141 -21.48 1.84 26.61
CA VAL A 141 -20.16 2.50 26.63
C VAL A 141 -20.18 3.77 27.48
N ARG A 142 -21.23 4.59 27.40
CA ARG A 142 -21.38 5.81 28.21
C ARG A 142 -21.52 5.47 29.70
N ASP A 143 -22.31 4.45 30.03
CA ASP A 143 -22.52 4.03 31.42
C ASP A 143 -21.24 3.46 32.04
N ALA A 144 -20.47 2.66 31.28
CA ALA A 144 -19.18 2.13 31.71
C ALA A 144 -18.11 3.21 31.94
N ALA A 145 -18.26 4.39 31.34
CA ALA A 145 -17.40 5.54 31.62
C ALA A 145 -17.72 6.19 32.99
N MET A 146 -18.95 6.05 33.50
CA MET A 146 -19.39 6.62 34.77
C MET A 146 -19.21 5.69 35.98
N SER A 147 -19.20 4.36 35.78
CA SER A 147 -18.95 3.37 36.84
C SER A 147 -18.09 2.20 36.36
N ARG A 148 -16.97 1.96 37.05
CA ARG A 148 -15.98 0.93 36.69
C ARG A 148 -16.43 -0.50 37.01
N ASP A 149 -17.45 -0.64 37.85
CA ASP A 149 -17.88 -1.95 38.38
C ASP A 149 -18.83 -2.70 37.43
N ASN A 150 -19.30 -2.04 36.35
CA ASN A 150 -20.23 -2.60 35.36
C ASN A 150 -19.61 -2.75 33.96
N LEU A 151 -18.39 -3.29 33.85
CA LEU A 151 -17.85 -3.71 32.56
C LEU A 151 -18.64 -4.96 32.07
N PRO A 152 -19.24 -4.93 30.87
CA PRO A 152 -19.96 -6.08 30.35
C PRO A 152 -19.03 -7.31 30.21
N LYS A 153 -19.60 -8.52 30.33
CA LYS A 153 -18.84 -9.75 30.14
C LYS A 153 -18.28 -9.78 28.73
N LYS A 154 -16.95 -9.93 28.63
CA LYS A 154 -16.23 -10.11 27.38
C LYS A 154 -16.90 -11.19 26.51
N LEU A 155 -17.20 -10.84 25.27
CA LEU A 155 -17.83 -11.77 24.32
C LEU A 155 -16.93 -12.99 24.06
N PRO A 156 -17.51 -14.18 23.90
CA PRO A 156 -16.75 -15.34 23.46
C PRO A 156 -16.10 -15.05 22.10
N ASN A 157 -14.83 -15.44 21.92
CA ASN A 157 -14.03 -15.25 20.69
C ASN A 157 -13.50 -13.83 20.40
N VAL A 158 -13.87 -12.82 21.19
CA VAL A 158 -13.30 -11.48 21.07
C VAL A 158 -12.12 -11.32 22.02
N GLN A 159 -10.92 -11.04 21.50
CA GLN A 159 -9.66 -11.03 22.24
C GLN A 159 -9.52 -9.81 23.16
N TRP A 160 -10.07 -8.65 22.79
CA TRP A 160 -9.76 -7.40 23.48
C TRP A 160 -10.85 -6.31 23.41
N ALA A 161 -11.80 -6.38 22.48
CA ALA A 161 -12.91 -5.42 22.41
C ALA A 161 -14.00 -5.79 23.43
N ASP A 162 -13.98 -5.13 24.59
CA ASP A 162 -14.71 -5.56 25.78
C ASP A 162 -15.67 -4.52 26.36
N VAL A 163 -15.69 -3.28 25.84
CA VAL A 163 -16.58 -2.23 26.35
C VAL A 163 -17.76 -2.02 25.40
N GLY A 164 -18.98 -2.20 25.93
CA GLY A 164 -20.23 -2.03 25.18
C GLY A 164 -20.47 -3.05 24.06
N ALA A 165 -19.60 -4.06 23.92
CA ALA A 165 -19.74 -5.13 22.95
C ALA A 165 -20.97 -5.99 23.29
N VAL A 166 -21.92 -6.10 22.36
CA VAL A 166 -23.18 -6.84 22.56
C VAL A 166 -23.30 -8.08 21.68
N ALA A 167 -22.63 -8.09 20.53
CA ALA A 167 -22.56 -9.24 19.63
C ALA A 167 -21.25 -9.21 18.83
N SER A 168 -20.81 -10.38 18.37
CA SER A 168 -19.69 -10.50 17.43
C SER A 168 -19.98 -11.53 16.34
N GLN A 169 -19.32 -11.35 15.20
CA GLN A 169 -19.35 -12.26 14.07
C GLN A 169 -17.95 -12.41 13.50
N SER A 170 -17.49 -13.65 13.33
CA SER A 170 -16.22 -13.93 12.67
C SER A 170 -16.28 -13.43 11.23
N MET A 171 -15.35 -12.55 10.86
CA MET A 171 -15.12 -12.11 9.48
C MET A 171 -13.99 -12.89 8.81
N GLY A 172 -13.26 -13.71 9.56
CA GLY A 172 -12.24 -14.59 9.01
C GLY A 172 -11.26 -15.09 10.06
N ASP A 173 -10.58 -16.17 9.72
CA ASP A 173 -9.65 -16.87 10.62
C ASP A 173 -8.23 -16.91 10.04
N ASN A 174 -7.34 -17.65 10.71
CA ASN A 174 -5.94 -17.77 10.30
C ASN A 174 -5.74 -18.47 8.93
N THR A 175 -6.80 -18.98 8.30
CA THR A 175 -6.74 -19.55 6.94
C THR A 175 -7.09 -18.51 5.88
N THR A 176 -8.07 -17.63 6.16
CA THR A 176 -8.59 -16.64 5.20
C THR A 176 -8.09 -15.22 5.43
N VAL A 177 -7.46 -14.93 6.58
CA VAL A 177 -6.98 -13.59 6.94
C VAL A 177 -5.50 -13.59 7.33
N ALA A 178 -4.81 -12.55 6.89
CA ALA A 178 -3.41 -12.32 7.21
C ALA A 178 -3.13 -10.81 7.36
N GLN A 179 -1.90 -10.51 7.73
CA GLN A 179 -1.41 -9.14 7.82
C GLN A 179 0.07 -9.09 7.45
N VAL A 180 0.49 -7.98 6.85
CA VAL A 180 1.89 -7.66 6.59
C VAL A 180 2.15 -6.18 6.87
N HIS A 181 3.35 -5.81 7.32
CA HIS A 181 3.68 -4.39 7.48
C HIS A 181 3.87 -3.73 6.10
N PRO A 182 3.01 -2.77 5.68
CA PRO A 182 2.98 -2.31 4.29
C PRO A 182 4.28 -1.69 3.79
N LYS A 183 4.86 -0.75 4.56
CA LYS A 183 6.14 -0.11 4.18
C LYS A 183 7.29 -1.12 4.00
N ARG A 184 7.37 -2.15 4.85
CA ARG A 184 8.40 -3.19 4.77
C ARG A 184 8.23 -4.06 3.53
N LEU A 185 6.99 -4.29 3.09
CA LEU A 185 6.69 -5.00 1.85
C LEU A 185 7.16 -4.19 0.62
N VAL A 186 6.87 -2.89 0.58
CA VAL A 186 7.39 -1.97 -0.46
C VAL A 186 8.92 -2.01 -0.52
N GLU A 187 9.58 -1.85 0.63
CA GLU A 187 11.04 -1.86 0.73
C GLU A 187 11.64 -3.21 0.30
N ALA A 188 10.97 -4.33 0.61
CA ALA A 188 11.41 -5.66 0.21
C ALA A 188 11.34 -5.87 -1.30
N PHE A 189 10.25 -5.45 -1.95
CA PHE A 189 10.12 -5.49 -3.40
C PHE A 189 11.20 -4.67 -4.11
N LEU A 190 11.41 -3.43 -3.68
CA LEU A 190 12.42 -2.55 -4.27
C LEU A 190 13.83 -3.08 -4.09
N ARG A 191 14.17 -3.55 -2.87
CA ARG A 191 15.47 -4.16 -2.59
C ARG A 191 15.72 -5.35 -3.50
N ARG A 192 14.73 -6.25 -3.64
CA ARG A 192 14.89 -7.44 -4.46
C ARG A 192 14.95 -7.15 -5.95
N ALA A 193 14.18 -6.16 -6.43
CA ALA A 193 14.28 -5.69 -7.81
C ALA A 193 15.67 -5.11 -8.12
N ASN A 194 16.24 -4.35 -7.17
CA ASN A 194 17.60 -3.82 -7.28
C ASN A 194 18.65 -4.93 -7.31
N GLU A 195 18.57 -5.92 -6.42
CA GLU A 195 19.51 -7.04 -6.35
C GLU A 195 19.55 -7.87 -7.65
N ILE A 196 18.41 -8.05 -8.31
CA ILE A 196 18.30 -8.92 -9.50
C ILE A 196 18.63 -8.17 -10.79
N ALA A 197 18.07 -6.98 -10.97
CA ALA A 197 18.09 -6.27 -12.25
C ALA A 197 18.66 -4.84 -12.16
N GLY A 198 19.07 -4.40 -10.96
CA GLY A 198 19.59 -3.05 -10.76
C GLY A 198 18.52 -1.96 -10.77
N SER A 199 17.24 -2.30 -10.57
CA SER A 199 16.17 -1.31 -10.47
C SER A 199 16.44 -0.30 -9.36
N GLU A 200 16.11 0.97 -9.58
CA GLU A 200 16.43 2.07 -8.67
C GLU A 200 15.24 3.00 -8.45
N VAL A 201 15.32 3.83 -7.39
CA VAL A 201 14.31 4.84 -7.09
C VAL A 201 14.94 6.22 -7.13
N ILE A 202 14.35 7.12 -7.90
CA ILE A 202 14.63 8.55 -7.94
C ILE A 202 13.58 9.26 -7.12
N VAL A 203 14.01 10.12 -6.21
CA VAL A 203 13.11 11.05 -5.52
C VAL A 203 13.01 12.31 -6.37
N GLY A 204 11.85 12.53 -6.97
CA GLY A 204 11.59 13.65 -7.91
C GLY A 204 10.13 13.67 -8.36
N ASP A 205 9.68 14.82 -8.86
CA ASP A 205 8.29 15.02 -9.26
C ASP A 205 8.06 14.65 -10.73
N ALA A 206 7.32 13.57 -10.97
CA ALA A 206 6.93 13.16 -12.32
C ALA A 206 5.78 14.05 -12.81
N THR A 207 6.06 14.91 -13.79
CA THR A 207 5.12 15.98 -14.21
C THR A 207 4.50 15.75 -15.59
N GLU A 208 5.16 15.01 -16.47
CA GLU A 208 4.71 14.87 -17.86
C GLU A 208 5.26 13.61 -18.53
N ILE A 209 4.43 12.93 -19.33
CA ILE A 209 4.88 11.87 -20.24
C ILE A 209 5.31 12.52 -21.56
N VAL A 210 6.52 12.25 -22.01
CA VAL A 210 7.09 12.84 -23.22
C VAL A 210 6.92 11.89 -24.40
N TYR A 211 6.41 12.39 -25.52
CA TYR A 211 6.14 11.63 -26.75
C TYR A 211 7.13 11.98 -27.86
N ASP A 212 7.15 11.18 -28.94
CA ASP A 212 8.02 11.36 -30.12
C ASP A 212 7.55 12.46 -31.09
N ASP A 213 6.41 13.09 -30.82
CA ASP A 213 5.88 14.25 -31.54
C ASP A 213 5.87 15.51 -30.66
N ASP A 214 5.84 16.69 -31.28
CA ASP A 214 5.86 17.99 -30.57
C ASP A 214 4.59 18.26 -29.74
N SER A 215 3.60 17.35 -29.72
CA SER A 215 2.37 17.48 -28.96
C SER A 215 2.35 16.51 -27.78
N ASN A 216 2.60 17.02 -26.57
CA ASN A 216 2.49 16.24 -25.32
C ASN A 216 1.03 15.84 -24.95
N SER A 217 0.10 15.82 -25.91
CA SER A 217 -1.28 15.34 -25.74
C SER A 217 -1.39 13.85 -26.06
N ILE A 218 -2.24 13.12 -25.32
CA ILE A 218 -2.60 11.71 -25.63
C ILE A 218 -3.64 11.66 -26.77
N GLU A 219 -4.22 12.79 -27.14
CA GLU A 219 -5.19 12.91 -28.22
C GLU A 219 -4.49 12.66 -29.57
N ALA A 220 -4.82 11.53 -30.18
CA ALA A 220 -4.32 11.17 -31.50
C ALA A 220 -4.97 12.07 -32.55
N THR A 221 -4.17 12.92 -33.20
CA THR A 221 -4.59 13.74 -34.35
C THR A 221 -4.60 12.95 -35.67
N SER A 222 -4.10 11.72 -35.65
CA SER A 222 -4.04 10.79 -36.78
C SER A 222 -4.24 9.34 -36.30
N ASN A 223 -4.52 8.41 -37.21
CA ASN A 223 -4.76 6.98 -36.90
C ASN A 223 -3.56 6.23 -36.26
N ASP A 224 -2.43 6.89 -36.01
CA ASP A 224 -1.24 6.26 -35.43
C ASP A 224 -1.15 6.49 -33.93
N ALA A 225 -0.99 5.40 -33.17
CA ALA A 225 -0.74 5.46 -31.73
C ALA A 225 0.61 6.15 -31.44
N LYS A 226 0.62 7.07 -30.49
CA LYS A 226 1.82 7.83 -30.08
C LYS A 226 2.83 6.96 -29.35
N ARG A 227 4.12 7.25 -29.49
CA ARG A 227 5.18 6.56 -28.75
C ARG A 227 5.74 7.47 -27.68
N CYS A 228 5.68 7.03 -26.43
CA CYS A 228 6.40 7.70 -25.35
C CYS A 228 7.91 7.46 -25.52
N VAL A 229 8.71 8.50 -25.29
CA VAL A 229 10.19 8.48 -25.33
C VAL A 229 10.82 8.76 -23.96
N GLY A 230 10.02 9.14 -22.97
CA GLY A 230 10.51 9.44 -21.62
C GLY A 230 9.46 9.95 -20.66
N LEU A 231 9.88 10.15 -19.41
CA LEU A 231 9.11 10.77 -18.34
C LEU A 231 9.85 12.02 -17.86
N ARG A 232 9.16 13.16 -17.83
CA ARG A 232 9.69 14.39 -17.23
C ARG A 232 9.65 14.28 -15.72
N VAL A 233 10.81 14.48 -15.10
CA VAL A 233 11.01 14.47 -13.67
C VAL A 233 11.69 15.78 -13.27
N ASP A 234 11.02 16.57 -12.46
CA ASP A 234 11.40 17.96 -12.17
C ASP A 234 11.59 18.74 -13.49
N ASN A 235 12.83 19.11 -13.83
CA ASN A 235 13.19 19.84 -15.04
C ASN A 235 13.91 18.98 -16.11
N GLU A 236 14.07 17.69 -15.88
CA GLU A 236 14.82 16.78 -16.76
C GLU A 236 13.91 15.70 -17.35
N VAL A 237 14.28 15.14 -18.51
CA VAL A 237 13.59 14.00 -19.10
C VAL A 237 14.40 12.75 -18.85
N ILE A 238 13.78 11.76 -18.21
CA ILE A 238 14.34 10.41 -18.10
C ILE A 238 13.90 9.62 -19.34
N PRO A 239 14.82 9.21 -20.21
CA PRO A 239 14.47 8.43 -21.39
C PRO A 239 13.86 7.08 -21.04
N ALA A 240 12.78 6.71 -21.72
CA ALA A 240 12.03 5.48 -21.45
C ALA A 240 11.54 4.84 -22.75
N ASP A 241 11.62 3.52 -22.82
CA ASP A 241 11.01 2.72 -23.88
C ASP A 241 9.62 2.21 -23.47
N VAL A 242 9.33 2.20 -22.15
CA VAL A 242 8.02 1.93 -21.54
C VAL A 242 7.83 2.87 -20.35
N VAL A 243 6.66 3.49 -20.24
CA VAL A 243 6.26 4.26 -19.04
C VAL A 243 5.06 3.60 -18.37
N VAL A 244 5.13 3.44 -17.05
CA VAL A 244 4.02 2.93 -16.22
C VAL A 244 3.60 4.01 -15.23
N VAL A 245 2.34 4.40 -15.24
CA VAL A 245 1.76 5.35 -14.29
C VAL A 245 1.11 4.58 -13.14
N ALA A 246 1.73 4.66 -11.96
CA ALA A 246 1.29 4.02 -10.72
C ALA A 246 1.26 5.03 -9.55
N THR A 247 0.87 6.28 -9.83
CA THR A 247 0.90 7.42 -8.90
C THR A 247 -0.32 7.47 -7.96
N GLY A 248 -1.07 6.38 -7.84
CA GLY A 248 -2.22 6.28 -6.94
C GLY A 248 -3.25 7.39 -7.19
N PRO A 249 -3.71 8.13 -6.17
CA PRO A 249 -4.77 9.12 -6.33
C PRO A 249 -4.32 10.37 -7.12
N TRP A 250 -3.02 10.49 -7.43
CA TRP A 250 -2.47 11.55 -8.28
C TRP A 250 -2.35 11.14 -9.75
N THR A 251 -2.99 10.04 -10.17
CA THR A 251 -2.94 9.56 -11.57
C THR A 251 -3.40 10.64 -12.56
N ASN A 252 -4.42 11.41 -12.19
CA ASN A 252 -5.01 12.46 -13.04
C ASN A 252 -4.02 13.58 -13.41
N ARG A 253 -2.85 13.66 -12.76
CA ARG A 253 -1.79 14.63 -13.10
C ARG A 253 -0.98 14.24 -14.34
N LEU A 254 -0.89 12.94 -14.62
CA LEU A 254 -0.12 12.40 -15.75
C LEU A 254 -0.99 11.86 -16.87
N LEU A 255 -2.21 11.43 -16.55
CA LEU A 255 -3.17 10.86 -17.48
C LEU A 255 -4.51 11.55 -17.32
N THR A 256 -5.15 11.92 -18.42
CA THR A 256 -6.48 12.54 -18.35
C THR A 256 -7.56 11.50 -18.05
N PRO A 257 -8.70 11.87 -17.44
CA PRO A 257 -9.81 10.95 -17.21
C PRO A 257 -10.26 10.24 -18.49
N GLU A 258 -10.30 10.95 -19.62
CA GLU A 258 -10.65 10.40 -20.92
C GLU A 258 -9.66 9.32 -21.34
N SER A 259 -8.36 9.48 -21.07
CA SER A 259 -7.34 8.49 -21.45
C SER A 259 -7.47 7.16 -20.71
N VAL A 260 -8.04 7.17 -19.50
CA VAL A 260 -8.15 5.97 -18.65
C VAL A 260 -9.58 5.46 -18.46
N GLY A 261 -10.59 6.22 -18.90
CA GLY A 261 -12.01 5.83 -18.85
C GLY A 261 -12.76 6.35 -17.63
N GLY A 262 -12.26 7.37 -16.93
CA GLY A 262 -12.89 7.96 -15.75
C GLY A 262 -11.89 8.67 -14.84
N GLU A 263 -12.38 9.43 -13.87
CA GLU A 263 -11.53 10.09 -12.88
C GLU A 263 -11.01 9.09 -11.84
N VAL A 264 -9.74 9.21 -11.46
CA VAL A 264 -9.22 8.59 -10.25
C VAL A 264 -9.36 9.58 -9.11
N LEU A 265 -10.27 9.30 -8.18
CA LEU A 265 -10.53 10.15 -7.02
C LEU A 265 -9.68 9.71 -5.82
N GLY A 266 -9.52 10.60 -4.84
CA GLY A 266 -8.95 10.28 -3.54
C GLY A 266 -10.03 10.21 -2.48
N GLN A 267 -10.04 9.11 -1.70
CA GLN A 267 -10.80 9.02 -0.47
C GLN A 267 -9.86 9.20 0.73
N LYS A 268 -9.99 10.32 1.45
CA LYS A 268 -9.10 10.64 2.58
C LYS A 268 -9.53 9.85 3.82
N TYR A 269 -8.56 9.18 4.44
CA TYR A 269 -8.68 8.60 5.77
C TYR A 269 -7.71 9.25 6.75
N HIS A 270 -8.12 9.28 8.02
CA HIS A 270 -7.25 9.57 9.15
C HIS A 270 -6.99 8.28 9.93
N ALA A 271 -5.80 8.19 10.52
CA ALA A 271 -5.44 7.07 11.35
C ALA A 271 -4.51 7.44 12.49
N VAL A 272 -4.58 6.65 13.56
CA VAL A 272 -3.72 6.76 14.74
C VAL A 272 -3.09 5.41 15.06
N ARG A 273 -2.00 5.43 15.83
CA ARG A 273 -1.34 4.24 16.36
C ARG A 273 -1.41 4.27 17.87
N ILE A 274 -1.94 3.22 18.47
CA ILE A 274 -2.11 3.08 19.92
C ILE A 274 -1.31 1.89 20.39
N ARG A 275 -0.56 2.03 21.49
CA ARG A 275 0.22 0.91 22.05
C ARG A 275 -0.47 0.33 23.29
N PRO A 276 -1.20 -0.79 23.16
CA PRO A 276 -1.69 -1.53 24.32
C PRO A 276 -0.52 -2.11 25.15
N LYS A 277 -0.83 -2.55 26.38
CA LYS A 277 0.16 -3.12 27.32
C LYS A 277 0.75 -4.46 26.88
N ARG A 278 0.08 -5.14 25.95
CA ARG A 278 0.51 -6.41 25.34
C ARG A 278 0.22 -6.41 23.84
N VAL A 279 0.91 -7.28 23.11
CA VAL A 279 0.67 -7.45 21.66
C VAL A 279 -0.69 -8.13 21.45
N LEU A 280 -1.51 -7.54 20.58
CA LEU A 280 -2.80 -8.09 20.15
C LEU A 280 -2.63 -8.76 18.77
N SER A 281 -3.51 -9.73 18.48
CA SER A 281 -3.40 -10.62 17.31
C SER A 281 -4.72 -10.85 16.58
N GLN A 282 -5.79 -10.16 16.97
CA GLN A 282 -7.09 -10.19 16.29
C GLN A 282 -7.48 -8.78 15.83
N ALA A 283 -7.78 -8.63 14.54
CA ALA A 283 -8.39 -7.43 14.02
C ALA A 283 -9.86 -7.35 14.47
N VAL A 284 -10.33 -6.16 14.82
CA VAL A 284 -11.74 -5.96 15.23
C VAL A 284 -12.31 -4.76 14.50
N PHE A 285 -13.40 -4.96 13.78
CA PHE A 285 -14.12 -3.93 13.04
C PHE A 285 -15.44 -3.69 13.75
N PHE A 286 -15.65 -2.48 14.23
CA PHE A 286 -16.81 -2.19 15.05
C PHE A 286 -18.01 -1.77 14.19
N GLN A 287 -19.21 -2.05 14.70
CA GLN A 287 -20.46 -1.44 14.25
C GLN A 287 -20.98 -0.57 15.40
N GLY A 288 -20.98 0.75 15.21
CA GLY A 288 -21.21 1.76 16.24
C GLY A 288 -20.02 2.73 16.38
N PHE A 289 -20.27 3.92 16.91
CA PHE A 289 -19.30 5.03 16.96
C PHE A 289 -18.73 5.43 15.60
N GLY A 290 -19.47 5.18 14.51
CA GLY A 290 -19.05 5.38 13.12
C GLY A 290 -17.94 4.42 12.69
N ASP A 291 -18.09 3.17 13.11
CA ASP A 291 -17.51 1.95 12.55
C ASP A 291 -15.98 1.95 12.42
N PRO A 292 -15.25 2.21 13.52
CA PRO A 292 -13.80 2.19 13.50
C PRO A 292 -13.23 0.79 13.32
N GLU A 293 -12.13 0.73 12.58
CA GLU A 293 -11.42 -0.51 12.28
C GLU A 293 -10.07 -0.54 13.02
N PHE A 294 -9.80 -1.65 13.70
CA PHE A 294 -8.61 -1.82 14.52
C PHE A 294 -7.75 -2.96 14.00
N TYR A 295 -6.49 -2.63 13.73
CA TYR A 295 -5.52 -3.51 13.11
C TYR A 295 -4.27 -3.61 14.00
N PRO A 296 -4.22 -4.59 14.92
CA PRO A 296 -3.00 -4.86 15.67
C PRO A 296 -1.85 -5.20 14.75
N ARG A 297 -0.65 -4.71 15.02
CA ARG A 297 0.58 -4.98 14.27
C ARG A 297 1.52 -5.89 15.09
N PRO A 298 2.42 -6.63 14.43
CA PRO A 298 3.38 -7.51 15.11
C PRO A 298 4.41 -6.74 15.98
N ASP A 299 4.59 -5.44 15.77
CA ASP A 299 5.43 -4.56 16.60
C ASP A 299 4.71 -4.01 17.85
N GLY A 300 3.48 -4.48 18.09
CA GLY A 300 2.70 -4.21 19.30
C GLY A 300 1.84 -2.95 19.26
N ASP A 301 1.84 -2.19 18.17
CA ASP A 301 0.90 -1.08 17.99
C ASP A 301 -0.39 -1.56 17.35
N VAL A 302 -1.50 -0.88 17.61
CA VAL A 302 -2.76 -1.04 16.91
C VAL A 302 -2.97 0.19 16.04
N TYR A 303 -3.09 -0.04 14.73
CA TYR A 303 -3.51 0.98 13.79
C TYR A 303 -5.03 1.10 13.84
N VAL A 304 -5.54 2.33 13.98
CA VAL A 304 -6.98 2.61 14.07
C VAL A 304 -7.32 3.64 13.00
N CYS A 305 -8.35 3.36 12.20
CA CYS A 305 -8.89 4.31 11.23
C CYS A 305 -10.42 4.24 11.18
N ALA A 306 -11.03 5.34 10.75
CA ALA A 306 -12.47 5.48 10.56
C ALA A 306 -12.74 6.78 9.80
N TYR A 307 -14.03 7.10 9.61
CA TYR A 307 -14.53 8.40 9.16
C TYR A 307 -13.89 8.88 7.84
N PRO A 308 -13.97 8.11 6.75
CA PRO A 308 -13.50 8.60 5.47
C PRO A 308 -14.24 9.86 5.02
N ASP A 309 -13.52 10.75 4.35
CA ASP A 309 -14.15 11.79 3.56
C ASP A 309 -14.86 11.16 2.35
N ALA A 310 -15.80 11.90 1.76
CA ALA A 310 -16.33 11.54 0.45
C ALA A 310 -15.18 11.54 -0.59
N PRO A 311 -15.18 10.60 -1.55
CA PRO A 311 -14.26 10.64 -2.68
C PRO A 311 -14.29 11.99 -3.41
N ALA A 312 -13.12 12.57 -3.67
CA ALA A 312 -12.99 13.82 -4.39
C ALA A 312 -11.67 13.88 -5.18
N LEU A 313 -11.58 14.81 -6.14
CA LEU A 313 -10.32 15.09 -6.81
C LEU A 313 -9.27 15.57 -5.80
N VAL A 314 -8.08 14.97 -5.87
CA VAL A 314 -7.00 15.30 -4.93
C VAL A 314 -6.29 16.58 -5.35
N THR A 315 -6.45 17.60 -4.51
CA THR A 315 -5.76 18.90 -4.66
C THR A 315 -4.47 18.99 -3.83
N GLU A 316 -4.34 18.17 -2.79
CA GLU A 316 -3.16 18.15 -1.92
C GLU A 316 -1.96 17.51 -2.60
N GLU A 317 -0.77 18.02 -2.26
CA GLU A 317 0.49 17.48 -2.78
C GLU A 317 0.88 16.15 -2.10
N PRO A 318 1.50 15.21 -2.84
CA PRO A 318 2.15 14.06 -2.23
C PRO A 318 3.12 14.50 -1.13
N GLY A 319 3.01 13.88 0.06
CA GLY A 319 3.83 14.22 1.23
C GLY A 319 3.30 15.37 2.09
N SER A 320 2.30 16.11 1.61
CA SER A 320 1.71 17.26 2.31
C SER A 320 0.20 17.09 2.53
N VAL A 321 -0.25 15.84 2.65
CA VAL A 321 -1.66 15.54 2.98
C VAL A 321 -1.92 15.94 4.42
N GLU A 322 -2.90 16.82 4.61
CA GLU A 322 -3.31 17.38 5.90
C GLU A 322 -3.75 16.27 6.86
N VAL A 323 -3.24 16.34 8.09
CA VAL A 323 -3.70 15.53 9.22
C VAL A 323 -4.58 16.42 10.10
N ARG A 324 -5.88 16.14 10.16
CA ARG A 324 -6.84 16.92 10.95
C ARG A 324 -6.79 16.55 12.44
N PRO A 325 -6.41 17.48 13.35
CA PRO A 325 -6.25 17.17 14.78
C PRO A 325 -7.52 16.64 15.44
N GLU A 326 -8.70 17.15 15.07
CA GLU A 326 -9.99 16.72 15.62
C GLU A 326 -10.36 15.30 15.19
N ALA A 327 -9.99 14.89 13.97
CA ALA A 327 -10.18 13.53 13.49
C ALA A 327 -9.27 12.55 14.26
N VAL A 328 -8.01 12.94 14.47
CA VAL A 328 -7.04 12.19 15.29
C VAL A 328 -7.56 12.04 16.73
N GLN A 329 -7.99 13.14 17.36
CA GLN A 329 -8.51 13.12 18.73
C GLN A 329 -9.74 12.21 18.84
N ARG A 330 -10.66 12.29 17.88
CA ARG A 330 -11.85 11.42 17.84
C ARG A 330 -11.48 9.94 17.79
N LEU A 331 -10.49 9.56 16.97
CA LEU A 331 -10.02 8.17 16.88
C LEU A 331 -9.39 7.70 18.20
N GLU A 332 -8.56 8.53 18.84
CA GLU A 332 -7.98 8.20 20.16
C GLU A 332 -9.08 8.04 21.23
N ASP A 333 -10.06 8.94 21.26
CA ASP A 333 -11.17 8.90 22.22
C ASP A 333 -12.01 7.63 22.06
N VAL A 334 -12.35 7.29 20.82
CA VAL A 334 -13.15 6.09 20.52
C VAL A 334 -12.38 4.82 20.87
N ALA A 335 -11.08 4.76 20.57
CA ALA A 335 -10.26 3.61 20.96
C ALA A 335 -10.20 3.41 22.48
N ARG A 336 -10.06 4.48 23.26
CA ARG A 336 -10.08 4.41 24.74
C ARG A 336 -11.43 3.98 25.30
N LYS A 337 -12.52 4.34 24.61
CA LYS A 337 -13.89 4.00 24.99
C LYS A 337 -14.22 2.53 24.72
N LEU A 338 -13.79 1.99 23.58
CA LEU A 338 -14.19 0.65 23.11
C LEU A 338 -13.38 -0.51 23.70
N SER A 339 -12.23 -0.23 24.33
CA SER A 339 -11.33 -1.27 24.81
C SER A 339 -10.60 -0.90 26.10
N SER A 340 -10.66 -1.78 27.10
CA SER A 340 -9.88 -1.66 28.33
C SER A 340 -8.36 -1.71 28.07
N GLU A 341 -7.92 -2.44 27.04
CA GLU A 341 -6.51 -2.56 26.63
C GLU A 341 -5.94 -1.25 26.08
N MET A 342 -6.81 -0.34 25.63
CA MET A 342 -6.45 0.93 24.99
C MET A 342 -6.80 2.15 25.84
N ARG A 343 -7.44 1.96 27.00
CA ARG A 343 -7.81 3.05 27.93
C ARG A 343 -6.59 3.78 28.48
N ASP A 344 -5.58 3.01 28.90
CA ASP A 344 -4.30 3.49 29.43
C ASP A 344 -3.14 2.95 28.57
N PRO A 345 -3.00 3.43 27.32
CA PRO A 345 -1.98 2.93 26.41
C PRO A 345 -0.59 3.37 26.87
N LEU A 346 0.40 2.54 26.57
CA LEU A 346 1.80 2.94 26.68
C LEU A 346 2.09 4.05 25.65
N GLU A 347 3.22 4.72 25.78
CA GLU A 347 3.71 5.58 24.71
C GLU A 347 3.91 4.74 23.43
N ALA A 348 2.98 4.90 22.49
CA ALA A 348 3.17 4.43 21.14
C ALA A 348 4.35 5.22 20.53
N PRO A 349 5.13 4.62 19.61
CA PRO A 349 6.05 5.39 18.81
C PRO A 349 5.16 6.07 17.76
N VAL A 350 4.38 7.07 18.19
CA VAL A 350 3.51 7.77 17.27
C VAL A 350 4.45 8.36 16.25
N ALA A 351 4.28 7.97 14.98
CA ALA A 351 4.97 8.66 13.91
C ALA A 351 4.43 10.08 13.97
N LEU A 352 5.22 10.96 14.58
CA LEU A 352 4.90 12.37 14.60
C LEU A 352 4.99 12.83 13.16
N HIS A 353 3.99 13.57 12.72
CA HIS A 353 4.03 14.23 11.43
C HIS A 353 5.35 15.01 11.33
N GLU A 354 6.12 14.80 10.25
CA GLU A 354 7.54 15.18 10.23
C GLU A 354 7.75 16.68 10.45
N THR A 355 6.81 17.50 9.95
CA THR A 355 6.81 18.97 10.03
C THR A 355 6.06 19.49 11.25
N THR A 356 4.83 19.04 11.50
CA THR A 356 4.00 19.59 12.59
C THR A 356 4.28 18.97 13.96
N LYS A 357 5.00 17.84 13.99
CA LYS A 357 5.20 17.00 15.19
C LYS A 357 3.90 16.54 15.85
N GLU A 358 2.78 16.62 15.15
CA GLU A 358 1.48 16.18 15.66
C GLU A 358 1.33 14.66 15.53
N LYS A 359 0.45 14.11 16.37
CA LYS A 359 0.12 12.69 16.34
C LYS A 359 -0.84 12.40 15.20
N GLY A 360 -0.71 11.20 14.63
CA GLY A 360 -1.63 10.71 13.60
C GLY A 360 -1.08 10.82 12.19
N GLN A 361 -1.84 10.28 11.25
CA GLN A 361 -1.51 10.28 9.83
C GLN A 361 -2.78 10.33 9.01
N SER A 362 -2.63 10.80 7.78
CA SER A 362 -3.70 10.77 6.77
C SER A 362 -3.14 10.40 5.41
N CYS A 363 -4.00 9.85 4.57
CA CYS A 363 -3.70 9.58 3.17
C CYS A 363 -4.98 9.46 2.35
N HIS A 364 -4.84 9.64 1.04
CA HIS A 364 -5.87 9.36 0.05
C HIS A 364 -5.71 7.94 -0.49
N LEU A 365 -6.80 7.16 -0.46
CA LEU A 365 -6.92 5.92 -1.20
C LEU A 365 -7.40 6.24 -2.63
N PRO A 366 -6.77 5.68 -3.69
CA PRO A 366 -7.23 5.90 -5.05
C PRO A 366 -8.51 5.09 -5.29
N VAL A 367 -9.60 5.75 -5.67
CA VAL A 367 -10.88 5.12 -5.96
C VAL A 367 -11.33 5.45 -7.37
N THR A 368 -11.97 4.50 -8.02
CA THR A 368 -12.61 4.64 -9.33
C THR A 368 -14.12 4.57 -9.13
N GLU A 369 -14.87 5.09 -10.10
CA GLU A 369 -16.34 5.13 -10.05
C GLU A 369 -16.98 3.74 -9.90
N ASP A 370 -16.44 2.74 -10.57
CA ASP A 370 -16.94 1.35 -10.54
C ASP A 370 -16.29 0.47 -9.46
N GLY A 371 -15.41 1.04 -8.64
CA GLY A 371 -14.70 0.33 -7.56
C GLY A 371 -13.64 -0.68 -8.01
N ALA A 372 -13.38 -0.82 -9.32
CA ALA A 372 -12.36 -1.71 -9.85
C ALA A 372 -11.08 -0.95 -10.26
N PRO A 373 -9.87 -1.48 -9.98
CA PRO A 373 -8.64 -0.82 -10.38
C PRO A 373 -8.54 -0.68 -11.90
N ILE A 374 -7.88 0.39 -12.36
CA ILE A 374 -7.55 0.59 -13.77
C ILE A 374 -6.11 0.10 -13.98
N MET A 375 -5.98 -1.00 -14.71
CA MET A 375 -4.71 -1.67 -15.00
C MET A 375 -4.64 -2.06 -16.48
N GLY A 376 -3.63 -1.59 -17.18
CA GLY A 376 -3.38 -2.00 -18.56
C GLY A 376 -2.68 -0.95 -19.40
N LYS A 377 -2.64 -1.19 -20.71
CA LYS A 377 -2.06 -0.27 -21.70
C LYS A 377 -3.02 0.90 -21.93
N VAL A 378 -2.49 2.13 -21.89
CA VAL A 378 -3.28 3.35 -22.15
C VAL A 378 -3.62 3.41 -23.65
N PRO A 379 -4.91 3.52 -24.02
CA PRO A 379 -5.34 3.65 -25.41
C PRO A 379 -4.63 4.77 -26.16
N ASN A 380 -4.51 4.63 -27.48
CA ASN A 380 -3.81 5.57 -28.36
C ASN A 380 -2.30 5.75 -28.09
N THR A 381 -1.71 4.97 -27.18
CA THR A 381 -0.26 4.93 -26.96
C THR A 381 0.31 3.57 -27.34
N LYS A 382 1.59 3.53 -27.72
CA LYS A 382 2.30 2.28 -28.04
C LYS A 382 2.85 1.58 -26.81
N ASN A 383 3.23 2.34 -25.78
CA ASN A 383 4.11 1.89 -24.71
C ASN A 383 3.87 2.60 -23.36
N VAL A 384 2.68 3.18 -23.13
CA VAL A 384 2.27 3.73 -21.83
C VAL A 384 1.28 2.79 -21.17
N TYR A 385 1.48 2.53 -19.89
CA TYR A 385 0.64 1.67 -19.06
C TYR A 385 0.20 2.42 -17.81
N VAL A 386 -0.91 2.00 -17.21
CA VAL A 386 -1.41 2.53 -15.94
C VAL A 386 -1.75 1.38 -15.00
N ALA A 387 -1.55 1.58 -13.70
CA ALA A 387 -2.00 0.68 -12.64
C ALA A 387 -2.36 1.49 -11.38
N THR A 388 -3.65 1.71 -11.16
CA THR A 388 -4.18 2.57 -10.08
C THR A 388 -5.59 2.15 -9.65
N GLY A 389 -6.17 2.86 -8.68
CA GLY A 389 -7.58 2.67 -8.28
C GLY A 389 -7.84 1.50 -7.32
N HIS A 390 -6.80 0.97 -6.66
CA HIS A 390 -6.93 -0.21 -5.79
C HIS A 390 -7.64 0.04 -4.45
N SER A 391 -8.10 1.25 -4.16
CA SER A 391 -8.82 1.63 -2.93
C SER A 391 -8.12 1.09 -1.66
N CYS A 392 -8.87 0.56 -0.70
CA CYS A 392 -8.36 -0.08 0.51
C CYS A 392 -7.66 -1.43 0.25
N TRP A 393 -7.80 -2.00 -0.94
CA TRP A 393 -7.27 -3.33 -1.30
C TRP A 393 -5.85 -3.30 -1.89
N GLY A 394 -5.21 -2.13 -1.98
CA GLY A 394 -3.90 -1.99 -2.63
C GLY A 394 -2.81 -2.89 -2.06
N ILE A 395 -2.75 -3.12 -0.74
CA ILE A 395 -1.76 -4.03 -0.15
C ILE A 395 -2.09 -5.49 -0.48
N LEU A 396 -3.36 -5.87 -0.38
CA LEU A 396 -3.83 -7.21 -0.71
C LEU A 396 -3.52 -7.57 -2.16
N ASN A 397 -3.90 -6.70 -3.10
CA ASN A 397 -3.88 -6.98 -4.54
C ASN A 397 -2.54 -6.72 -5.21
N ALA A 398 -1.59 -6.05 -4.54
CA ALA A 398 -0.33 -5.66 -5.15
C ALA A 398 0.50 -6.81 -5.74
N PRO A 399 0.70 -7.97 -5.09
CA PRO A 399 1.42 -9.08 -5.70
C PRO A 399 0.85 -9.52 -7.05
N ALA A 400 -0.45 -9.82 -7.13
CA ALA A 400 -1.05 -10.26 -8.38
C ALA A 400 -1.13 -9.13 -9.43
N SER A 401 -1.43 -7.89 -9.01
CA SER A 401 -1.41 -6.73 -9.92
C SER A 401 -0.02 -6.48 -10.51
N GLY A 402 1.04 -6.59 -9.70
CA GLY A 402 2.42 -6.42 -10.15
C GLY A 402 2.83 -7.51 -11.13
N ALA A 403 2.50 -8.77 -10.83
CA ALA A 403 2.74 -9.90 -11.73
C ALA A 403 1.99 -9.74 -13.05
N ALA A 404 0.70 -9.39 -13.01
CA ALA A 404 -0.13 -9.22 -14.20
C ALA A 404 0.39 -8.08 -15.10
N MET A 405 0.73 -6.93 -14.50
CA MET A 405 1.30 -5.82 -15.27
C MET A 405 2.68 -6.17 -15.84
N ALA A 406 3.50 -6.94 -15.12
CA ALA A 406 4.80 -7.41 -15.63
C ALA A 406 4.62 -8.32 -16.85
N GLU A 407 3.72 -9.32 -16.79
CA GLU A 407 3.37 -10.17 -17.93
C GLU A 407 2.82 -9.34 -19.10
N LEU A 408 1.93 -8.39 -18.84
CA LEU A 408 1.39 -7.53 -19.88
C LEU A 408 2.47 -6.70 -20.58
N ILE A 409 3.41 -6.13 -19.81
CA ILE A 409 4.48 -5.28 -20.34
C ILE A 409 5.52 -6.11 -21.12
N ALA A 410 5.91 -7.27 -20.60
CA ALA A 410 6.97 -8.09 -21.17
C ALA A 410 6.47 -9.03 -22.29
N ASP A 411 5.31 -9.65 -22.08
CA ASP A 411 4.79 -10.74 -22.92
C ASP A 411 3.56 -10.33 -23.73
N GLY A 412 2.97 -9.16 -23.46
CA GLY A 412 1.79 -8.65 -24.15
C GLY A 412 0.47 -9.34 -23.78
N LYS A 413 0.48 -10.24 -22.79
CA LYS A 413 -0.70 -10.99 -22.32
C LYS A 413 -0.60 -11.27 -20.82
N VAL A 414 -1.74 -11.40 -20.15
CA VAL A 414 -1.82 -11.73 -18.72
C VAL A 414 -2.33 -13.16 -18.54
N THR A 415 -1.69 -13.92 -17.66
CA THR A 415 -2.07 -15.29 -17.31
C THR A 415 -2.29 -15.48 -15.81
N VAL A 416 -1.64 -14.66 -14.96
CA VAL A 416 -1.71 -14.79 -13.49
C VAL A 416 -3.06 -14.39 -12.90
N VAL A 417 -3.84 -13.55 -13.60
CA VAL A 417 -5.18 -13.12 -13.19
C VAL A 417 -6.19 -13.45 -14.30
N PRO A 418 -7.12 -14.39 -14.07
CA PRO A 418 -8.20 -14.67 -14.99
C PRO A 418 -9.08 -13.43 -15.23
N GLY A 419 -9.47 -13.20 -16.48
CA GLY A 419 -10.36 -12.11 -16.86
C GLY A 419 -9.78 -10.71 -16.60
N PHE A 420 -8.46 -10.56 -16.69
CA PHE A 420 -7.74 -9.31 -16.41
C PHE A 420 -8.23 -8.12 -17.24
N GLU A 421 -8.77 -8.36 -18.43
CA GLU A 421 -9.34 -7.34 -19.32
C GLU A 421 -10.45 -6.49 -18.66
N ARG A 422 -11.10 -7.00 -17.60
CA ARG A 422 -12.06 -6.22 -16.80
C ARG A 422 -11.43 -5.04 -16.07
N PHE A 423 -10.11 -4.99 -15.96
CA PHE A 423 -9.38 -3.86 -15.36
C PHE A 423 -8.84 -2.90 -16.42
N ALA A 424 -9.02 -3.18 -17.71
CA ALA A 424 -8.46 -2.38 -18.78
C ALA A 424 -8.90 -0.89 -18.68
N PRO A 425 -8.03 0.06 -19.06
CA PRO A 425 -8.44 1.45 -19.22
C PRO A 425 -9.54 1.56 -20.29
N ARG A 426 -10.52 2.46 -20.09
CA ARG A 426 -11.70 2.61 -20.97
C ARG A 426 -12.51 1.32 -21.18
N ARG A 427 -12.51 0.42 -20.19
CA ARG A 427 -13.44 -0.72 -20.17
C ARG A 427 -14.89 -0.25 -20.26
N ALA A 428 -15.75 -1.08 -20.84
CA ALA A 428 -17.18 -0.86 -20.73
C ALA A 428 -17.59 -1.06 -19.25
N THR A 429 -18.28 -0.07 -18.69
CA THR A 429 -18.84 -0.11 -17.34
C THR A 429 -20.20 -0.79 -17.32
#